data_AF-A0A1E3L6Y5-F1
#
_entry.id   AF-A0A1E3L6Y5-F1
#
_cell.length_a   1.000
_cell.length_b   1.000
_cell.length_c   1.000
_cell.angle_alpha   90.00
_cell.angle_beta   90.00
_cell.angle_gamma   90.00
#
_symmetry.space_group_name_H-M   'P 1'
#
loop_
_entity.id
_entity.type
_entity.pdbx_description
1 polymer ?
#
loop_
_entity_poly.entity_id
_entity_poly.type
_entity_poly.pdbx_seq_one_letter_code
_entity_poly.pdbx_strand_id
1 'polypeptide(L)'
;MPIDDLRRWITEQEVEKRTLQGFWLNLNSYQREDPDEFNHFFKNFSRDNLDVKITQIALMLGNYPECNDNHVISYVPIIYNGKRIGLYRLLFTLDGKIDDDYFTIE
;
A
#
# COMPACT_ATOMS: atom_id res chain seq x y z
N MET A 1 -7.09 -0.24 19.81
CA MET A 1 -8.35 0.25 19.19
C MET A 1 -9.29 -0.94 19.04
N PRO A 2 -10.55 -0.85 19.50
CA PRO A 2 -11.58 -1.84 19.19
C PRO A 2 -11.79 -2.01 17.68
N ILE A 3 -12.21 -3.19 17.22
CA ILE A 3 -12.31 -3.49 15.78
C ILE A 3 -13.33 -2.60 15.05
N ASP A 4 -14.46 -2.28 15.70
CA ASP A 4 -15.49 -1.43 15.11
C ASP A 4 -15.04 0.03 14.99
N ASP A 5 -14.22 0.50 15.93
CA ASP A 5 -13.59 1.83 15.85
C ASP A 5 -12.57 1.88 14.71
N LEU A 6 -11.79 0.81 14.51
CA LEU A 6 -10.87 0.72 13.38
C LEU A 6 -11.63 0.73 12.05
N ARG A 7 -12.73 -0.02 11.95
CA ARG A 7 -13.57 -0.02 10.74
C ARG A 7 -14.14 1.36 10.44
N ARG A 8 -14.66 2.06 11.45
CA ARG A 8 -15.17 3.43 11.29
C ARG A 8 -14.06 4.39 10.85
N TRP A 9 -12.91 4.32 11.51
CA TRP A 9 -11.74 5.13 11.18
C TRP A 9 -11.28 4.89 9.72
N ILE A 10 -11.25 3.62 9.27
CA ILE A 10 -10.89 3.26 7.88
C ILE A 10 -11.81 3.96 6.87
N THR A 11 -13.12 4.00 7.15
CA THR A 11 -14.10 4.68 6.29
C THR A 11 -13.94 6.20 6.35
N GLU A 12 -13.83 6.78 7.54
CA GLU A 12 -13.71 8.23 7.74
C GLU A 12 -12.45 8.81 7.10
N GLN A 13 -11.33 8.07 7.16
CA GLN A 13 -10.05 8.50 6.60
C GLN A 13 -9.89 8.17 5.11
N GLU A 14 -10.92 7.61 4.47
CA GLU A 14 -10.91 7.16 3.08
C GLU A 14 -9.69 6.28 2.74
N VAL A 15 -9.32 5.36 3.65
CA VAL A 15 -8.07 4.57 3.54
C VAL A 15 -7.97 3.88 2.19
N GLU A 16 -9.07 3.27 1.71
CA GLU A 16 -9.04 2.53 0.45
C GLU A 16 -8.68 3.42 -0.74
N LYS A 17 -9.39 4.53 -0.90
CA LYS A 17 -9.16 5.51 -1.96
C LYS A 17 -7.74 6.06 -1.93
N ARG A 18 -7.25 6.46 -0.76
CA ARG A 18 -5.91 7.05 -0.59
C ARG A 18 -4.80 6.04 -0.87
N THR A 19 -5.00 4.79 -0.44
CA THR A 19 -4.06 3.69 -0.71
C THR A 19 -3.94 3.40 -2.20
N LEU A 20 -5.08 3.28 -2.91
CA LEU A 20 -5.06 3.03 -4.34
C LEU A 20 -4.46 4.21 -5.13
N GLN A 21 -4.73 5.45 -4.70
CA GLN A 21 -4.08 6.63 -5.29
C GLN A 21 -2.56 6.61 -5.12
N GLY A 22 -2.07 6.31 -3.92
CA GLY A 22 -0.64 6.18 -3.63
C GLY A 22 0.02 5.06 -4.43
N PHE A 23 -0.64 3.90 -4.51
CA PHE A 23 -0.18 2.77 -5.33
C PHE A 23 0.06 3.19 -6.79
N TRP A 24 -0.92 3.83 -7.42
CA TRP A 24 -0.80 4.23 -8.83
C TRP A 24 0.27 5.30 -9.03
N LEU A 25 0.41 6.23 -8.09
CA LEU A 25 1.48 7.24 -8.13
C LEU A 25 2.86 6.56 -8.15
N ASN A 26 3.09 5.62 -7.22
CA ASN A 26 4.37 4.92 -7.12
C ASN A 26 4.64 4.02 -8.32
N LEU A 27 3.64 3.27 -8.82
CA LEU A 27 3.80 2.46 -10.02
C LEU A 27 4.21 3.31 -11.23
N ASN A 28 3.58 4.48 -11.42
CA ASN A 28 3.91 5.37 -12.52
C ASN A 28 5.30 6.03 -12.34
N SER A 29 5.69 6.38 -11.11
CA SER A 29 7.04 6.89 -10.82
C SER A 29 8.09 5.82 -11.08
N TYR A 30 7.87 4.59 -10.62
CA TYR A 30 8.77 3.45 -10.84
C TYR A 30 8.99 3.19 -12.34
N GLN A 31 7.91 3.18 -13.13
CA GLN A 31 8.00 3.03 -14.59
C GLN A 31 8.86 4.11 -15.27
N ARG A 32 8.87 5.33 -14.72
CA ARG A 32 9.64 6.46 -15.27
C ARG A 32 11.09 6.46 -14.80
N GLU A 33 11.31 6.11 -13.54
CA GLU A 33 12.60 6.27 -12.87
C GLU A 33 13.53 5.08 -13.12
N ASP A 34 12.98 3.86 -13.23
CA ASP A 34 13.74 2.66 -13.60
C ASP A 34 12.96 1.83 -14.64
N PRO A 35 12.92 2.29 -15.91
CA PRO A 35 12.18 1.60 -16.96
C PRO A 35 12.75 0.22 -17.29
N ASP A 36 14.05 -0.01 -17.07
CA ASP A 36 14.70 -1.29 -17.38
C ASP A 36 14.28 -2.36 -16.38
N GLU A 37 14.35 -2.06 -15.08
CA GLU A 37 13.86 -2.95 -14.03
C GLU A 37 12.33 -3.11 -14.12
N PHE A 38 11.59 -2.02 -14.37
CA PHE A 38 10.14 -2.10 -14.57
C PHE A 38 9.79 -3.06 -15.71
N ASN A 39 10.47 -2.97 -16.86
CA ASN A 39 10.23 -3.88 -17.99
C ASN A 39 10.64 -5.33 -17.70
N HIS A 40 11.56 -5.57 -16.77
CA HIS A 40 11.90 -6.91 -16.30
C HIS A 40 10.72 -7.58 -15.58
N PHE A 41 10.07 -6.86 -14.67
CA PHE A 41 8.94 -7.38 -13.88
C PHE A 41 7.59 -7.27 -14.60
N PHE A 42 7.39 -6.20 -15.37
CA PHE A 42 6.14 -5.85 -16.05
C PHE A 42 6.27 -5.92 -17.57
N LYS A 43 6.82 -7.03 -18.08
CA LYS A 43 7.02 -7.22 -19.52
C LYS A 43 5.73 -6.96 -20.31
N ASN A 44 5.84 -6.13 -21.35
CA ASN A 44 4.71 -5.67 -22.17
C ASN A 44 3.55 -5.15 -21.32
N PHE A 45 3.86 -4.23 -20.40
CA PHE A 45 2.93 -3.74 -19.39
C PHE A 45 1.55 -3.41 -19.95
N SER A 46 0.53 -4.07 -19.40
CA SER A 46 -0.87 -3.71 -19.55
C SER A 46 -1.50 -3.62 -18.17
N ARG A 47 -2.26 -2.55 -17.92
CA ARG A 47 -2.99 -2.37 -16.67
C ARG A 47 -4.03 -3.47 -16.44
N ASP A 48 -4.57 -4.07 -17.50
CA ASP A 48 -5.58 -5.13 -17.41
C ASP A 48 -5.01 -6.43 -16.80
N ASN A 49 -3.69 -6.58 -16.80
CA ASN A 49 -3.00 -7.72 -16.21
C ASN A 49 -2.63 -7.52 -14.74
N LEU A 50 -2.90 -6.33 -14.18
CA LEU A 50 -2.71 -6.03 -12.77
C LEU A 50 -3.99 -6.30 -11.97
N ASP A 51 -3.88 -7.10 -10.91
CA ASP A 51 -4.90 -7.18 -9.86
C ASP A 51 -4.48 -6.26 -8.70
N VAL A 52 -5.19 -5.14 -8.56
CA VAL A 52 -4.91 -4.09 -7.57
C VAL A 52 -6.09 -3.99 -6.62
N LYS A 53 -5.93 -4.59 -5.44
CA LYS A 53 -6.93 -4.53 -4.36
C LYS A 53 -6.25 -4.54 -3.00
N ILE A 54 -6.89 -3.88 -2.05
CA ILE A 54 -6.46 -3.97 -0.65
C ILE A 54 -6.88 -5.32 -0.11
N THR A 55 -5.93 -6.09 0.41
CA THR A 55 -6.21 -7.41 0.98
C THR A 55 -6.19 -7.42 2.51
N GLN A 56 -5.55 -6.43 3.12
CA GLN A 56 -5.40 -6.35 4.57
C GLN A 56 -5.27 -4.90 5.03
N ILE A 57 -5.80 -4.63 6.21
CA ILE A 57 -5.50 -3.43 7.00
C ILE A 57 -5.11 -3.89 8.42
N ALA A 58 -4.05 -3.33 8.97
CA ALA A 58 -3.53 -3.67 10.30
C ALA A 58 -3.33 -2.42 11.16
N LEU A 59 -3.50 -2.57 12.47
CA LEU A 59 -3.02 -1.61 13.46
C LEU A 59 -1.68 -2.12 13.98
N MET A 60 -0.63 -1.34 13.75
CA MET A 60 0.74 -1.65 14.18
C MET A 60 1.11 -0.80 15.41
N LEU A 61 1.72 -1.45 16.40
CA LEU A 61 2.39 -0.76 17.50
C LEU A 61 3.88 -0.61 17.17
N GLY A 62 4.34 0.61 16.94
CA GLY A 62 5.77 0.88 16.70
C GLY A 62 6.49 1.35 17.95
N ASN A 63 7.82 1.25 17.94
CA ASN A 63 8.69 1.54 19.09
C ASN A 63 8.23 0.85 20.38
N TYR A 64 8.11 -0.48 20.36
CA TYR A 64 7.76 -1.23 21.57
C TYR A 64 8.95 -1.25 22.56
N PRO A 65 8.73 -1.02 23.86
CA PRO A 65 7.44 -0.95 24.56
C PRO A 65 6.78 0.44 24.64
N GLU A 66 7.45 1.50 24.23
CA GLU A 66 6.96 2.88 24.35
C GLU A 66 5.67 3.14 23.56
N CYS A 67 5.46 2.41 22.46
CA CYS A 67 4.25 2.49 21.61
C CYS A 67 3.93 3.93 21.16
N ASN A 68 4.95 4.71 20.82
CA ASN A 68 4.81 6.14 20.46
C ASN A 68 4.85 6.40 18.95
N ASP A 69 4.95 5.34 18.14
CA ASP A 69 5.02 5.41 16.68
C ASP A 69 4.08 4.38 16.05
N ASN A 70 2.78 4.55 16.30
CA ASN A 70 1.77 3.57 15.90
C ASN A 70 1.10 3.98 14.59
N HIS A 71 0.79 2.98 13.75
CA HIS A 71 0.21 3.22 12.43
C HIS A 71 -0.97 2.32 12.15
N VAL A 72 -1.89 2.82 11.34
CA VAL A 72 -2.78 1.96 10.54
C VAL A 72 -2.10 1.73 9.20
N ILE A 73 -1.94 0.47 8.81
CA ILE A 73 -1.23 0.09 7.58
C ILE A 73 -2.19 -0.63 6.66
N SER A 74 -2.24 -0.18 5.41
CA SER A 74 -2.99 -0.84 4.33
C SER A 74 -2.02 -1.61 3.43
N TYR A 75 -2.48 -2.74 2.90
CA TYR A 75 -1.65 -3.65 2.10
C TYR A 75 -2.31 -3.94 0.75
N VAL A 76 -1.57 -3.67 -0.33
CA VAL A 76 -1.96 -3.97 -1.72
C VAL A 76 -0.90 -4.87 -2.34
N PRO A 77 -1.13 -6.20 -2.40
CA PRO A 77 -0.24 -7.10 -3.14
C PRO A 77 -0.17 -6.68 -4.61
N ILE A 78 1.03 -6.72 -5.17
CA ILE A 78 1.24 -6.41 -6.59
C ILE A 78 1.16 -7.73 -7.35
N ILE A 79 0.01 -8.00 -7.95
CA ILE A 79 -0.22 -9.22 -8.71
C ILE A 79 -0.26 -8.85 -10.19
N TYR A 80 0.68 -9.39 -10.97
CA TYR A 80 0.77 -9.18 -12.42
C TYR A 80 0.73 -10.53 -13.14
N ASN A 81 -0.16 -10.67 -14.12
CA ASN A 81 -0.40 -11.95 -14.82
C ASN A 81 -0.67 -13.13 -13.86
N GLY A 82 -1.40 -12.88 -12.78
CA GLY A 82 -1.74 -13.88 -11.76
C GLY A 82 -0.59 -14.27 -10.83
N LYS A 83 0.60 -13.70 -10.99
CA LYS A 83 1.74 -13.91 -10.07
C LYS A 83 1.91 -12.70 -9.17
N ARG A 84 2.08 -12.94 -7.86
CA ARG A 84 2.53 -11.89 -6.92
C ARG A 84 4.00 -11.58 -7.18
N ILE A 85 4.30 -10.32 -7.43
CA ILE A 85 5.64 -9.80 -7.74
C ILE A 85 6.07 -8.68 -6.79
N GLY A 86 5.27 -8.40 -5.76
CA GLY A 86 5.58 -7.34 -4.83
C GLY A 86 4.44 -7.02 -3.87
N LEU A 87 4.64 -5.94 -3.14
CA LEU A 87 3.71 -5.43 -2.14
C LEU A 87 3.82 -3.91 -2.06
N TYR A 88 2.68 -3.24 -2.10
CA TYR A 88 2.54 -1.85 -1.71
C TYR A 88 1.93 -1.74 -0.32
N ARG A 89 2.48 -0.82 0.50
CA ARG A 89 1.97 -0.50 1.84
C ARG A 89 1.83 1.01 1.97
N LEU A 90 0.70 1.47 2.49
CA LEU A 90 0.53 2.87 2.87
C LEU A 90 0.30 2.94 4.39
N LEU A 91 1.15 3.71 5.06
CA LEU A 91 1.14 3.90 6.51
C LEU A 91 0.41 5.20 6.82
N PHE A 92 -0.50 5.10 7.77
CA PHE A 92 -1.23 6.24 8.29
C PHE A 92 -0.90 6.40 9.78
N THR A 93 -0.64 7.63 10.19
CA THR A 93 -0.69 8.01 11.61
C THR A 93 -2.12 7.81 12.15
N LEU A 94 -2.27 7.65 13.47
CA LEU A 94 -3.60 7.45 14.07
C LEU A 94 -4.55 8.66 13.92
N ASP A 95 -4.02 9.86 13.65
CA ASP A 95 -4.81 11.06 13.32
C ASP A 95 -5.20 11.15 11.83
N GLY A 96 -4.85 10.14 11.02
CA GLY A 96 -5.32 10.00 9.64
C GLY A 96 -4.41 10.62 8.58
N LYS A 97 -3.24 11.14 8.94
CA LYS A 97 -2.25 11.61 7.95
C LYS A 97 -1.56 10.40 7.32
N ILE A 98 -1.15 10.56 6.06
CA ILE A 98 -0.20 9.62 5.46
C ILE A 98 1.16 9.97 6.07
N ASP A 99 1.81 8.97 6.64
CA ASP A 99 3.13 9.11 7.22
C ASP A 99 4.20 8.74 6.20
N ASP A 100 4.05 7.55 5.62
CA ASP A 100 5.01 6.97 4.68
C ASP A 100 4.36 5.91 3.79
N ASP A 101 5.04 5.52 2.72
CA ASP A 101 4.64 4.41 1.88
C ASP A 101 5.81 3.59 1.33
N TYR A 102 5.52 2.32 1.03
CA TYR A 102 6.51 1.37 0.58
C TYR A 102 5.99 0.66 -0.66
N PHE A 103 6.65 0.86 -1.79
CA PHE A 103 6.44 0.10 -3.01
C PHE A 103 7.62 -0.85 -3.21
N THR A 104 7.42 -2.14 -3.00
CA THR A 104 8.49 -3.15 -3.02
C THR A 104 8.19 -4.23 -4.04
N ILE A 105 9.17 -4.53 -4.90
CA ILE A 105 9.16 -5.65 -5.84
C ILE A 105 9.95 -6.82 -5.23
N GLU A 106 9.48 -8.06 -5.46
CA GLU A 106 10.00 -9.32 -4.90
C GLU A 106 10.41 -10.34 -5.97
#